data_AF-A0A3M1KH37-F1
#
_entry.id   AF-A0A3M1KH37-F1
#
_cell.length_a   1.000
_cell.length_b   1.000
_cell.length_c   1.000
_cell.angle_alpha   90.00
_cell.angle_beta   90.00
_cell.angle_gamma   90.00
#
_symmetry.space_group_name_H-M   'P 1'
#
loop_
_entity.id
_entity.type
_entity.pdbx_description
1 polymer ?
#
loop_
_entity_poly.entity_id
_entity_poly.type
_entity_poly.pdbx_seq_one_letter_code
_entity_poly.pdbx_strand_id
1 'polypeptide(L)'
;MPVSVSIRNIPDDVAERLKARAARNHRSLQGELLFILEQAAREEAAVRDPLDILEEVRAWGVESPDEATEIVREGRDQSSRCR
;
A
#
# COMPACT_ATOMS: atom_id res chain seq x y z
N MET A 1 -23.62 -2.01 4.17
CA MET A 1 -24.73 -1.12 3.74
C MET A 1 -24.20 -0.24 2.61
N PRO A 2 -24.88 -0.09 1.46
CA PRO A 2 -24.41 0.80 0.40
C PRO A 2 -24.52 2.27 0.84
N VAL A 3 -23.46 3.05 0.59
CA VAL A 3 -23.40 4.49 0.89
C VAL A 3 -23.43 5.25 -0.43
N SER A 4 -24.33 6.21 -0.57
CA SER A 4 -24.40 7.09 -1.73
C SER A 4 -23.69 8.41 -1.44
N VAL A 5 -22.81 8.83 -2.35
CA VAL A 5 -22.10 10.11 -2.27
C VAL A 5 -22.55 10.98 -3.44
N SER A 6 -22.95 12.22 -3.14
CA SER A 6 -23.33 13.22 -4.15
C SER A 6 -22.41 14.42 -4.03
N ILE A 7 -21.73 14.76 -5.11
CA ILE A 7 -20.82 15.92 -5.20
C ILE A 7 -21.53 17.00 -6.02
N ARG A 8 -21.68 18.20 -5.46
CA ARG A 8 -22.28 19.36 -6.13
C ARG A 8 -21.19 20.38 -6.49
N ASN A 9 -21.47 21.22 -7.48
CA ASN A 9 -20.58 22.29 -7.95
C ASN A 9 -19.20 21.80 -8.40
N ILE A 10 -19.19 20.76 -9.25
CA ILE A 10 -17.95 20.34 -9.91
C ILE A 10 -17.63 21.38 -11.00
N PRO A 11 -16.43 21.98 -11.00
CA PRO A 11 -16.00 22.87 -12.09
C PRO A 11 -16.05 22.16 -13.45
N ASP A 12 -16.48 22.88 -14.50
CA ASP A 12 -16.69 22.29 -15.82
C ASP A 12 -15.39 21.70 -16.41
N ASP A 13 -14.25 22.34 -16.16
CA ASP A 13 -12.93 21.85 -16.58
C ASP A 13 -12.59 20.50 -15.93
N VAL A 14 -12.93 20.33 -14.65
CA VAL A 14 -12.74 19.06 -13.92
C VAL A 14 -13.68 17.99 -14.47
N ALA A 15 -14.93 18.34 -14.72
CA ALA A 15 -15.91 17.40 -15.27
C ALA A 15 -15.50 16.89 -16.66
N GLU A 16 -15.02 17.77 -17.54
CA GLU A 16 -14.55 17.39 -18.88
C GLU A 16 -13.29 16.51 -18.83
N ARG A 17 -12.34 16.82 -17.94
CA ARG A 17 -11.15 15.97 -17.72
C ARG A 17 -11.53 14.57 -17.22
N LEU A 18 -12.51 14.47 -16.33
CA LEU A 18 -13.01 13.20 -15.82
C LEU A 18 -13.74 12.40 -16.91
N LYS A 19 -14.58 13.05 -17.73
CA LYS A 19 -15.23 12.38 -18.88
C LYS A 19 -14.22 11.86 -19.89
N ALA A 20 -13.22 12.67 -20.25
CA ALA A 20 -12.15 12.25 -21.17
C ALA A 20 -11.35 11.06 -20.62
N ARG A 21 -11.07 11.07 -19.31
CA ARG A 21 -10.40 9.96 -18.62
C ARG A 21 -11.26 8.69 -18.61
N ALA A 22 -12.55 8.81 -18.29
CA ALA A 22 -13.50 7.69 -18.31
C ALA A 22 -13.61 7.06 -19.72
N ALA A 23 -13.70 7.90 -20.77
CA ALA A 23 -13.72 7.44 -22.15
C ALA A 23 -12.46 6.67 -22.55
N ARG A 24 -11.27 7.13 -22.12
CA ARG A 24 -9.99 6.45 -22.34
C ARG A 24 -9.91 5.10 -21.62
N ASN A 25 -10.47 5.02 -20.42
CA ASN A 25 -10.49 3.80 -19.62
C ASN A 25 -11.66 2.86 -19.97
N HIS A 26 -12.48 3.21 -20.96
CA HIS A 26 -13.70 2.48 -21.34
C HIS A 26 -14.67 2.26 -20.17
N ARG A 27 -14.77 3.24 -19.26
CA ARG A 27 -15.62 3.20 -18.07
C ARG A 27 -16.69 4.29 -18.14
N SER A 28 -17.80 4.07 -17.44
CA SER A 28 -18.77 5.14 -17.19
C SER A 28 -18.16 6.19 -16.26
N LEU A 29 -18.67 7.43 -16.28
CA LEU A 29 -18.20 8.49 -15.39
C LEU A 29 -18.33 8.08 -13.91
N GLN A 30 -19.45 7.46 -13.54
CA GLN A 30 -19.69 6.89 -12.21
C GLN A 30 -18.64 5.81 -11.85
N GLY A 31 -18.31 4.93 -12.79
CA GLY A 31 -17.29 3.89 -12.57
C GLY A 31 -15.88 4.44 -12.44
N GLU A 32 -15.54 5.51 -13.19
CA GLU A 32 -14.25 6.19 -13.05
C GLU A 32 -14.14 6.90 -11.69
N LEU A 33 -15.20 7.57 -11.25
CA LEU A 33 -15.28 8.17 -9.91
C LEU A 33 -15.10 7.13 -8.80
N LEU A 34 -15.80 5.99 -8.91
CA LEU A 34 -15.66 4.90 -7.97
C LEU A 34 -14.22 4.38 -7.93
N PHE A 35 -13.60 4.18 -9.10
CA PHE A 35 -12.21 3.73 -9.18
C PHE A 35 -11.24 4.72 -8.51
N ILE A 36 -11.41 6.02 -8.72
CA ILE A 36 -10.56 7.04 -8.08
C ILE A 36 -10.74 7.00 -6.55
N LEU A 37 -11.97 6.87 -6.07
CA LEU A 37 -12.27 6.77 -4.63
C LEU A 37 -11.69 5.50 -4.02
N GLU A 38 -11.80 4.36 -4.69
CA GLU A 38 -11.19 3.09 -4.25
C GLU A 38 -9.68 3.19 -4.15
N GLN A 39 -9.04 3.83 -5.13
CA GLN A 39 -7.58 4.01 -5.11
C GLN A 39 -7.14 4.96 -4.00
N ALA A 40 -7.85 6.08 -3.79
CA ALA A 40 -7.56 7.00 -2.69
C ALA A 40 -7.71 6.33 -1.31
N ALA A 41 -8.79 5.55 -1.13
CA ALA A 41 -9.01 4.80 0.11
C ALA A 41 -7.95 3.72 0.34
N ARG A 42 -7.44 3.09 -0.73
CA ARG A 42 -6.33 2.14 -0.65
C ARG A 42 -5.00 2.80 -0.35
N GLU A 43 -4.71 3.96 -0.92
CA GLU A 43 -3.47 4.70 -0.62
C GLU A 43 -3.43 5.10 0.85
N GLU A 44 -4.53 5.60 1.42
CA GLU A 44 -4.61 5.88 2.87
C GLU A 44 -4.43 4.61 3.72
N ALA A 45 -4.99 3.48 3.30
CA ALA A 45 -4.77 2.20 4.00
C ALA A 45 -3.35 1.62 3.78
N ALA A 46 -2.67 2.01 2.71
CA ALA A 46 -1.32 1.56 2.37
C ALA A 46 -0.24 2.42 3.04
N VAL A 47 -0.54 3.68 3.39
CA VAL A 47 0.29 4.49 4.29
C VAL A 47 0.06 4.02 5.72
N ARG A 48 0.49 2.80 6.02
CA ARG A 48 0.77 2.39 7.39
C ARG A 48 2.20 2.78 7.71
N ASP A 49 2.42 3.36 8.88
CA ASP A 49 3.78 3.63 9.32
C ASP A 49 4.54 2.29 9.39
N PRO A 50 5.78 2.22 8.87
CA PRO A 50 6.58 1.01 8.98
C PRO A 50 6.72 0.48 10.42
N LEU A 51 6.68 1.36 11.43
CA LEU A 51 6.63 0.98 12.84
C LEU A 51 5.31 0.29 13.22
N ASP A 52 4.17 0.79 12.75
CA ASP A 52 2.86 0.19 13.05
C ASP A 52 2.77 -1.24 12.51
N ILE A 53 3.29 -1.47 11.29
CA ILE A 53 3.37 -2.82 10.70
C ILE A 53 4.31 -3.71 11.52
N LEU A 54 5.45 -3.18 11.96
CA LEU A 54 6.42 -3.94 12.77
C LEU A 54 5.84 -4.32 14.14
N GLU A 55 5.07 -3.44 14.77
CA GLU A 55 4.38 -3.72 16.03
C GLU A 55 3.32 -4.82 15.88
N GLU A 56 2.50 -4.77 14.83
CA GLU A 56 1.54 -5.84 14.50
C GLU A 56 2.22 -7.19 14.29
N VAL A 57 3.29 -7.23 13.50
CA VAL A 57 4.05 -8.46 13.21
C VAL A 57 4.70 -9.02 14.47
N ARG A 58 5.22 -8.16 15.35
CA ARG A 58 5.73 -8.58 16.67
C ARG A 58 4.63 -9.11 17.58
N ALA A 59 3.44 -8.51 17.55
CA ALA A 59 2.30 -8.97 18.32
C ALA A 59 1.80 -10.36 17.89
N TRP A 60 2.03 -10.76 16.63
CA TRP A 60 1.76 -12.12 16.16
C TRP A 60 2.77 -13.16 16.65
N GLY A 61 3.80 -12.74 17.40
CA GLY A 61 4.81 -13.65 17.97
C GLY A 61 5.66 -14.35 16.91
N VAL A 62 5.77 -13.74 15.72
CA VAL A 62 6.60 -14.26 14.64
C VAL A 62 8.06 -13.96 14.99
N GLU A 63 8.73 -14.92 15.62
CA GLU A 63 10.16 -14.86 15.83
C GLU A 63 10.86 -15.25 14.53
N SER A 64 11.67 -14.35 13.96
CA SER A 64 12.60 -14.77 12.91
C SER A 64 13.62 -15.71 13.55
N PRO A 65 13.85 -16.92 13.00
CA PRO A 65 14.92 -17.78 13.47
C PRO A 65 16.23 -17.00 13.51
N ASP A 66 17.01 -17.19 14.57
CA ASP A 66 18.33 -16.55 14.78
C ASP A 66 19.42 -17.06 13.81
N GLU A 67 19.01 -17.71 12.71
CA GLU A 67 19.87 -18.25 11.65
C GLU A 67 20.83 -17.20 11.10
N ALA A 68 20.38 -15.94 11.00
CA ALA A 68 21.25 -14.84 10.58
C ALA A 68 22.43 -14.63 11.55
N THR A 69 22.18 -14.74 12.86
CA THR A 69 23.20 -14.62 13.90
C THR A 69 24.18 -15.79 13.85
N GLU A 70 23.69 -17.01 13.60
CA GLU A 70 24.54 -18.19 13.44
C GLU A 70 25.43 -18.11 12.20
N ILE A 71 24.89 -17.74 11.04
CA ILE A 71 25.64 -17.58 9.79
C ILE A 71 26.77 -16.54 9.93
N VAL A 72 26.48 -15.41 10.60
CA VAL A 72 27.48 -14.36 10.84
C VAL A 72 28.59 -14.85 11.79
N ARG A 73 28.24 -15.59 12.84
CA ARG A 73 29.22 -16.20 13.75
C ARG A 73 30.09 -17.21 13.01
N GLU A 74 29.48 -18.08 12.21
CA GLU A 74 30.19 -19.11 11.47
C GLU A 74 31.17 -18.51 10.45
N GLY A 75 30.75 -17.49 9.70
CA GLY A 75 31.64 -16.78 8.77
C GLY A 75 32.80 -16.06 9.46
N ARG A 76 32.58 -15.53 10.67
CA ARG A 76 33.63 -14.90 11.48
C ARG A 76 34.62 -15.93 12.06
N ASP A 77 34.13 -17.09 12.48
CA ASP A 77 34.97 -18.16 13.02
C ASP A 77 35.80 -18.84 11.92
N GLN A 78 35.24 -19.00 10.72
CA GLN A 78 35.97 -19.52 9.56
C GLN A 78 37.11 -18.59 9.14
N SER A 79 36.89 -17.27 9.14
CA SER A 79 37.92 -16.29 8.76
C SER A 79 39.02 -16.10 9.80
N SER A 80 38.72 -16.34 11.08
CA SER A 80 39.72 -16.27 12.17
C SER A 80 40.60 -17.52 12.28
N ARG A 81 40.14 -18.68 11.80
CA ARG A 81 40.92 -19.94 11.79
C ARG A 81 41.89 -20.08 10.62
N CYS A 82 41.72 -19.33 9.54
CA CYS A 82 42.61 -19.33 8.37
C CYS A 82 43.75 -18.29 8.45
N ARG A 83 43.98 -17.67 9.62
CA ARG A 83 45.14 -16.82 9.92
C ARG A 83 46.16 -17.57 10.74
#